data_AF-A0A1A8SEN9-F1
#
_entry.id   AF-A0A1A8SEN9-F1
#
_cell.length_a   1.000
_cell.length_b   1.000
_cell.length_c   1.000
_cell.angle_alpha   90.00
_cell.angle_beta   90.00
_cell.angle_gamma   90.00
#
_symmetry.space_group_name_H-M   'P 1'
#
loop_
_entity.id
_entity.type
_entity.pdbx_description
1 polymer ?
#
loop_
_entity_poly.entity_id
_entity_poly.type
_entity_poly.pdbx_seq_one_letter_code
_entity_poly.pdbx_strand_id
1 'polypeptide(L)'
;MQDHTCWSITDDKKHEESAQNNTVEAEGSLLKSSHVQACLKFAIDHLDDPEEAWEKVMWSDETKVELFGLNFTRRVWRKKEEELHPKNTLPTVKHGAMKMGRGWVFQHDNDLKHTARITKEWLCKKHIKVLEWPSQSPDLNPIENLWRELKVRVARRQPQNITALEKICMEEWAKIPATVCANLVKTYSNRLTSVIANKGYVTKY
;
A
#
# COMPACT_ATOMS: atom_id res chain seq x y z
N MET A 1 17.15 -7.36 17.56
CA MET A 1 16.92 -6.08 16.85
C MET A 1 15.71 -6.32 15.97
N GLN A 2 14.52 -6.10 16.52
CA GLN A 2 13.28 -6.68 16.02
C GLN A 2 12.16 -5.63 15.98
N ASP A 3 11.30 -5.82 14.99
CA ASP A 3 9.91 -5.39 14.89
C ASP A 3 9.61 -3.94 14.55
N HIS A 4 9.55 -3.63 13.25
CA HIS A 4 9.07 -2.33 12.77
C HIS A 4 8.23 -2.43 11.49
N THR A 5 6.93 -2.72 11.63
CA THR A 5 5.84 -2.12 10.84
C THR A 5 4.55 -2.15 11.65
N CYS A 6 3.66 -1.20 11.37
CA CYS A 6 2.42 -0.97 12.10
C CYS A 6 1.25 -1.27 11.17
N TRP A 7 0.27 -2.06 11.63
CA TRP A 7 -0.85 -2.51 10.80
C TRP A 7 -2.20 -2.32 11.49
N SER A 8 -3.24 -2.15 10.67
CA SER A 8 -4.65 -2.28 11.04
C SER A 8 -5.37 -3.03 9.91
N ILE A 9 -6.19 -4.02 10.26
CA ILE A 9 -7.09 -4.70 9.32
C ILE A 9 -8.37 -3.86 9.24
N THR A 10 -8.63 -3.25 8.09
CA THR A 10 -9.92 -2.61 7.78
C THR A 10 -10.51 -3.22 6.51
N ASP A 11 -11.83 -3.40 6.51
CA ASP A 11 -12.60 -4.07 5.46
C ASP A 11 -13.33 -3.02 4.62
N ASP A 12 -12.63 -2.44 3.64
CA ASP A 12 -13.19 -1.50 2.67
C ASP A 12 -13.55 -2.23 1.37
N LYS A 13 -14.81 -2.11 0.92
CA LYS A 13 -15.31 -2.68 -0.34
C LYS A 13 -15.42 -1.57 -1.40
N LYS A 14 -14.71 -1.72 -2.52
CA LYS A 14 -15.01 -0.97 -3.75
C LYS A 14 -16.08 -1.69 -4.57
N HIS A 15 -16.99 -0.90 -5.14
CA HIS A 15 -18.13 -1.32 -5.95
C HIS A 15 -17.64 -1.70 -7.36
N GLU A 16 -18.01 -2.87 -7.85
CA GLU A 16 -17.71 -3.35 -9.20
C GLU A 16 -18.99 -3.24 -10.05
N GLU A 17 -18.92 -2.49 -11.14
CA GLU A 17 -20.01 -2.32 -12.10
C GLU A 17 -19.67 -3.12 -13.37
N SER A 18 -20.55 -4.05 -13.71
CA SER A 18 -20.39 -4.99 -14.81
C SER A 18 -20.69 -4.34 -16.17
N ALA A 19 -19.85 -4.60 -17.17
CA ALA A 19 -20.24 -4.47 -18.58
C ALA A 19 -19.71 -5.65 -19.38
N GLN A 20 -20.59 -6.28 -20.17
CA GLN A 20 -20.33 -7.47 -20.95
C GLN A 20 -20.17 -7.11 -22.45
N ASN A 21 -19.02 -7.51 -23.00
CA ASN A 21 -18.66 -7.93 -24.37
C ASN A 21 -19.05 -7.09 -25.61
N ASN A 22 -18.06 -6.60 -26.36
CA ASN A 22 -17.58 -7.25 -27.60
C ASN A 22 -16.44 -6.50 -28.33
N THR A 23 -15.53 -7.30 -28.91
CA THR A 23 -14.58 -7.04 -30.02
C THR A 23 -13.21 -6.41 -29.72
N VAL A 24 -12.22 -6.89 -30.48
CA VAL A 24 -10.79 -6.98 -30.21
C VAL A 24 -10.04 -5.80 -30.82
N GLU A 25 -9.47 -4.89 -30.00
CA GLU A 25 -8.27 -4.09 -30.27
C GLU A 25 -7.63 -3.71 -28.91
N ALA A 26 -6.33 -3.45 -28.87
CA ALA A 26 -5.57 -3.21 -27.63
C ALA A 26 -5.96 -1.87 -26.96
N GLU A 27 -7.01 -1.87 -26.14
CA GLU A 27 -7.48 -0.74 -25.35
C GLU A 27 -7.52 -1.06 -23.84
N GLY A 28 -7.13 -0.07 -23.02
CA GLY A 28 -7.79 0.15 -21.74
C GLY A 28 -6.96 -0.01 -20.47
N SER A 29 -5.94 0.83 -20.23
CA SER A 29 -5.71 1.22 -18.83
C SER A 29 -6.81 2.20 -18.45
N LEU A 30 -7.71 1.83 -17.53
CA LEU A 30 -8.78 2.69 -16.97
C LEU A 30 -8.25 3.92 -16.18
N LEU A 31 -6.94 4.19 -16.27
CA LEU A 31 -6.29 5.32 -15.60
C LEU A 31 -6.55 6.60 -16.37
N LYS A 32 -6.94 7.64 -15.64
CA LYS A 32 -7.02 9.00 -16.19
C LYS A 32 -5.64 9.42 -16.68
N SER A 33 -5.58 10.06 -17.84
CA SER A 33 -4.32 10.57 -18.42
C SER A 33 -3.54 11.46 -17.43
N SER A 34 -4.22 12.23 -16.59
CA SER A 34 -3.60 13.03 -15.53
C SER A 34 -2.82 12.21 -14.51
N HIS A 35 -3.28 11.01 -14.14
CA HIS A 35 -2.58 10.12 -13.21
C HIS A 35 -1.33 9.52 -13.87
N VAL A 36 -1.44 9.12 -15.14
CA VAL A 36 -0.31 8.62 -15.94
C VAL A 36 0.79 9.67 -16.04
N GLN A 37 0.43 10.93 -16.32
CA GLN A 37 1.40 12.04 -16.37
C GLN A 37 2.03 12.34 -15.00
N ALA A 38 1.24 12.31 -13.92
CA ALA A 38 1.78 12.50 -12.57
C ALA A 38 2.76 11.38 -12.17
N CYS A 39 2.44 10.13 -12.51
CA CYS A 39 3.30 8.97 -12.30
C CYS A 39 4.62 9.11 -13.08
N LEU A 40 4.54 9.48 -14.37
CA LEU A 40 5.71 9.72 -15.21
C LEU A 40 6.57 10.86 -14.66
N LYS A 41 5.96 11.97 -14.27
CA LYS A 41 6.65 13.13 -13.70
C LYS A 41 7.39 12.74 -12.43
N PHE A 42 6.72 12.04 -11.51
CA PHE A 42 7.35 11.53 -10.29
C PHE A 42 8.56 10.66 -10.61
N ALA A 43 8.44 9.73 -11.56
CA ALA A 43 9.55 8.85 -11.92
C ALA A 43 10.75 9.60 -12.51
N ILE A 44 10.52 10.64 -13.31
CA ILE A 44 11.58 11.47 -13.90
C ILE A 44 12.26 12.33 -12.83
N ASP A 45 11.49 13.03 -12.00
CA ASP A 45 12.02 13.96 -11.00
C ASP A 45 12.90 13.26 -9.95
N HIS A 46 12.61 11.98 -9.70
CA HIS A 46 13.25 11.18 -8.66
C HIS A 46 14.24 10.15 -9.22
N LEU A 47 14.50 10.12 -10.54
CA LEU A 47 15.36 9.11 -11.16
C LEU A 47 16.81 9.18 -10.66
N ASP A 48 17.31 10.41 -10.50
CA ASP A 48 18.68 10.71 -10.10
C ASP A 48 18.85 10.81 -8.56
N ASP A 49 17.78 10.54 -7.80
CA ASP A 49 17.86 10.54 -6.34
C ASP A 49 18.78 9.42 -5.85
N PRO A 50 19.66 9.70 -4.88
CA PRO A 50 20.57 8.69 -4.35
C PRO A 50 19.82 7.58 -3.60
N GLU A 51 20.37 6.36 -3.59
CA GLU A 51 19.76 5.19 -2.94
C GLU A 51 19.40 5.46 -1.46
N GLU A 52 20.27 6.21 -0.76
CA GLU A 52 20.12 6.59 0.65
C GLU A 52 18.95 7.55 0.90
N ALA A 53 18.38 8.17 -0.14
CA ALA A 53 17.16 8.95 -0.01
C ALA A 53 15.96 8.02 0.27
N TRP A 54 15.90 6.88 -0.41
CA TRP A 54 14.80 5.92 -0.29
C TRP A 54 14.84 5.12 1.01
N GLU A 55 16.03 4.94 1.60
CA GLU A 55 16.19 4.34 2.94
C GLU A 55 15.53 5.19 4.06
N LYS A 56 15.34 6.48 3.81
CA LYS A 56 14.71 7.41 4.77
C LYS A 56 13.21 7.49 4.60
N VAL A 57 12.64 6.82 3.58
CA VAL A 57 11.20 6.81 3.34
C VAL A 57 10.54 5.73 4.20
N MET A 58 9.56 6.16 4.99
CA MET A 58 8.65 5.26 5.68
C MET A 58 7.48 4.95 4.74
N TRP A 59 7.59 3.83 4.03
CA TRP A 59 6.53 3.30 3.17
C TRP A 59 5.35 2.82 4.01
N SER A 60 4.14 3.21 3.62
CA SER A 60 2.93 2.76 4.29
C SER A 60 1.81 2.51 3.27
N ASP A 61 0.97 1.53 3.59
CA ASP A 61 -0.21 1.19 2.82
C ASP A 61 -1.10 0.22 3.61
N GLU A 62 -2.32 0.00 3.12
CA GLU A 62 -3.33 -0.88 3.70
C GLU A 62 -3.62 -2.02 2.72
N THR A 63 -3.66 -3.26 3.22
CA THR A 63 -4.04 -4.40 2.38
C THR A 63 -5.10 -5.26 3.05
N LYS A 64 -5.99 -5.80 2.22
CA LYS A 64 -6.96 -6.80 2.63
C LYS A 64 -6.37 -8.21 2.51
N VAL A 65 -6.49 -8.99 3.58
CA VAL A 65 -6.19 -10.43 3.59
C VAL A 65 -7.50 -11.17 3.84
N GLU A 66 -7.88 -12.05 2.91
CA GLU A 66 -9.16 -12.76 2.97
C GLU A 66 -8.97 -14.16 3.56
N LEU A 67 -9.90 -14.57 4.43
CA LEU A 67 -9.90 -15.89 5.08
C LEU A 67 -10.16 -17.02 4.07
N PHE A 68 -11.03 -16.78 3.10
CA PHE A 68 -11.34 -17.69 2.01
C PHE A 68 -11.07 -16.92 0.72
N GLY A 69 -10.14 -17.40 -0.10
CA GLY A 69 -9.80 -16.74 -1.36
C GLY A 69 -11.00 -16.55 -2.28
N LEU A 70 -10.89 -15.58 -3.18
CA LEU A 70 -11.76 -15.30 -4.34
C LEU A 70 -12.58 -16.52 -4.74
N ASN A 71 -13.84 -16.60 -4.29
CA ASN A 71 -14.96 -17.42 -4.81
C ASN A 71 -16.12 -17.61 -3.81
N PHE A 72 -16.04 -17.09 -2.59
CA PHE A 72 -17.19 -17.06 -1.68
C PHE A 72 -17.75 -15.64 -1.54
N THR A 73 -18.61 -15.22 -2.47
CA THR A 73 -19.44 -14.02 -2.27
C THR A 73 -20.42 -14.28 -1.12
N ARG A 74 -20.11 -13.76 0.07
CA ARG A 74 -21.09 -13.64 1.16
C ARG A 74 -21.57 -12.20 1.25
N ARG A 75 -22.85 -11.97 0.93
CA ARG A 75 -23.50 -10.66 1.08
C ARG A 75 -23.65 -10.34 2.56
N VAL A 76 -23.25 -9.13 2.95
CA VAL A 76 -23.40 -8.59 4.31
C VAL A 76 -24.07 -7.24 4.16
N TRP A 77 -25.16 -7.02 4.89
CA TRP A 77 -25.88 -5.75 4.92
C TRP A 77 -25.25 -4.81 5.96
N ARG A 78 -25.00 -3.55 5.61
CA ARG A 78 -24.55 -2.50 6.55
C ARG A 78 -25.32 -1.19 6.30
N LYS A 79 -25.42 -0.34 7.32
CA LYS A 79 -25.99 1.02 7.20
C LYS A 79 -24.91 1.99 6.69
N LYS A 80 -25.33 2.94 5.85
CA LYS A 80 -24.50 4.04 5.33
C LYS A 80 -24.03 4.90 6.51
N GLU A 81 -22.77 5.36 6.50
CA GLU A 81 -22.10 6.28 7.47
C GLU A 81 -21.31 5.67 8.66
N GLU A 82 -21.20 4.35 8.81
CA GLU A 82 -20.37 3.74 9.88
C GLU A 82 -18.88 3.53 9.50
N GLU A 83 -18.45 3.97 8.33
CA GLU A 83 -17.09 3.75 7.78
C GLU A 83 -15.99 4.37 8.65
N LEU A 84 -16.29 5.46 9.37
CA LEU A 84 -15.36 6.18 10.24
C LEU A 84 -15.61 5.92 11.74
N HIS A 85 -16.46 4.94 12.10
CA HIS A 85 -16.78 4.67 13.50
C HIS A 85 -15.53 4.16 14.26
N PRO A 86 -15.22 4.65 15.48
CA PRO A 86 -14.12 4.15 16.33
C PRO A 86 -14.12 2.66 16.69
N LYS A 87 -15.16 1.92 16.28
CA LYS A 87 -15.30 0.46 16.45
C LYS A 87 -14.80 -0.30 15.21
N ASN A 88 -14.72 0.41 14.08
CA ASN A 88 -14.26 -0.07 12.78
C ASN A 88 -12.86 0.47 12.46
N THR A 89 -12.35 1.44 13.24
CA THR A 89 -10.96 1.86 13.25
C THR A 89 -10.28 1.32 14.51
N LEU A 90 -9.35 0.37 14.33
CA LEU A 90 -8.52 -0.05 15.45
C LEU A 90 -7.40 0.98 15.66
N PRO A 91 -7.12 1.41 16.90
CA PRO A 91 -5.93 2.19 17.18
C PRO A 91 -4.70 1.39 16.75
N THR A 92 -3.85 2.04 15.96
CA THR A 92 -2.56 1.53 15.48
C THR A 92 -1.78 0.93 16.65
N VAL A 93 -1.64 -0.40 16.69
CA VAL A 93 -0.97 -1.07 17.80
C VAL A 93 0.53 -0.76 17.71
N LYS A 94 0.98 0.17 18.58
CA LYS A 94 2.39 0.56 18.66
C LYS A 94 3.23 -0.59 19.24
N HIS A 95 3.80 -1.41 18.37
CA HIS A 95 4.93 -2.26 18.72
C HIS A 95 6.22 -1.57 18.23
N GLY A 96 7.08 -1.20 19.18
CA GLY A 96 8.41 -0.67 18.90
C GLY A 96 8.44 0.82 18.53
N ALA A 97 9.22 1.61 19.26
CA ALA A 97 9.63 2.92 18.78
C ALA A 97 10.57 2.71 17.57
N MET A 98 10.09 3.02 16.36
CA MET A 98 10.92 3.00 15.16
C MET A 98 12.09 3.97 15.34
N LYS A 99 13.33 3.48 15.34
CA LYS A 99 14.52 4.33 15.29
C LYS A 99 14.75 4.79 13.84
N MET A 100 13.86 5.64 13.34
CA MET A 100 14.07 6.30 12.05
C MET A 100 15.23 7.30 12.18
N GLY A 101 16.12 7.32 11.19
CA GLY A 101 17.18 8.33 11.10
C GLY A 101 16.61 9.76 11.06
N ARG A 102 17.45 10.75 11.33
CA ARG A 102 17.05 12.16 11.15
C ARG A 102 16.68 12.40 9.69
N GLY A 103 15.60 13.15 9.47
CA GLY A 103 15.16 13.54 8.12
C GLY A 103 14.36 12.47 7.38
N TRP A 104 13.73 11.53 8.08
CA TRP A 104 12.79 10.60 7.46
C TRP A 104 11.60 11.31 6.82
N VAL A 105 11.04 10.68 5.78
CA VAL A 105 9.89 11.16 5.02
C VAL A 105 8.81 10.10 5.09
N PHE A 106 7.57 10.51 5.33
CA PHE A 106 6.41 9.64 5.37
C PHE A 106 5.81 9.49 3.97
N GLN A 107 5.63 8.27 3.50
CA GLN A 107 4.85 8.01 2.30
C GLN A 107 3.48 7.44 2.72
N HIS A 108 2.43 8.00 2.14
CA HIS A 108 1.07 7.47 2.17
C HIS A 108 0.37 7.85 0.86
N ASP A 109 -0.70 7.16 0.51
CA ASP A 109 -1.41 7.43 -0.73
C ASP A 109 -2.33 8.68 -0.63
N ASN A 110 -2.92 9.05 -1.76
CA ASN A 110 -3.83 10.19 -1.86
C ASN A 110 -5.30 9.81 -1.64
N ASP A 111 -5.61 8.73 -0.90
CA ASP A 111 -7.02 8.40 -0.58
C ASP A 111 -7.68 9.57 0.20
N LEU A 112 -8.99 9.70 0.08
CA LEU A 112 -9.78 10.79 0.67
C LEU A 112 -9.58 10.88 2.19
N LYS A 113 -9.41 9.74 2.86
CA LYS A 113 -9.11 9.67 4.30
C LYS A 113 -7.73 10.26 4.66
N HIS A 114 -6.76 10.12 3.76
CA HIS A 114 -5.40 10.60 3.95
C HIS A 114 -5.23 12.07 3.55
N THR A 115 -6.05 12.55 2.62
CA THR A 115 -6.03 13.94 2.14
C THR A 115 -6.97 14.86 2.95
N ALA A 116 -7.74 14.32 3.89
CA ALA A 116 -8.60 15.06 4.80
C ALA A 116 -7.84 16.15 5.57
N ARG A 117 -8.52 17.28 5.82
CA ARG A 117 -7.92 18.44 6.50
C ARG A 117 -7.34 18.10 7.87
N ILE A 118 -8.05 17.28 8.64
CA ILE A 118 -7.62 16.85 9.98
C ILE A 118 -6.28 16.09 9.92
N THR A 119 -6.14 15.19 8.95
CA THR A 119 -4.91 14.41 8.73
C THR A 119 -3.74 15.33 8.36
N LYS A 120 -3.96 16.27 7.42
CA LYS A 120 -2.94 17.25 7.01
C LYS A 120 -2.51 18.17 8.15
N GLU A 121 -3.47 18.69 8.93
CA GLU A 121 -3.20 19.53 10.10
C GLU A 121 -2.39 18.77 11.16
N TRP A 122 -2.71 17.50 11.40
CA TRP A 122 -1.96 16.66 12.34
C TRP A 122 -0.52 16.39 11.88
N LEU A 123 -0.32 16.04 10.60
CA LEU A 123 1.01 15.82 10.04
C LEU A 123 1.87 17.08 10.12
N CYS A 124 1.29 18.24 9.79
CA CYS A 124 1.94 19.55 9.91
C CYS A 124 2.31 19.86 11.36
N LYS A 125 1.38 19.69 12.31
CA LYS A 125 1.61 19.90 13.75
C LYS A 125 2.69 18.97 14.33
N LYS A 126 2.86 17.78 13.76
CA LYS A 126 3.91 16.82 14.14
C LYS A 126 5.23 17.03 13.40
N HIS A 127 5.30 18.02 12.51
CA HIS A 127 6.47 18.29 11.66
C HIS A 127 6.90 17.06 10.85
N ILE A 128 5.94 16.25 10.43
CA ILE A 128 6.18 15.07 9.60
C ILE A 128 6.28 15.53 8.14
N LYS A 129 7.42 15.25 7.50
CA LYS A 129 7.59 15.47 6.06
C LYS A 129 6.85 14.37 5.32
N VAL A 130 6.06 14.74 4.32
CA VAL A 130 5.31 13.80 3.49
C VAL A 130 5.92 13.77 2.10
N LEU A 131 6.10 12.57 1.53
CA LEU A 131 6.55 12.37 0.16
C LEU A 131 5.41 12.76 -0.79
N GLU A 132 5.69 13.59 -1.79
CA GLU A 132 4.72 13.84 -2.85
C GLU A 132 4.48 12.54 -3.62
N TRP A 133 3.23 12.10 -3.70
CA TRP A 133 2.90 10.78 -4.26
C TRP A 133 1.91 10.91 -5.42
N PRO A 134 2.15 10.24 -6.57
CA PRO A 134 1.19 10.18 -7.64
C PRO A 134 -0.01 9.27 -7.26
N SER A 135 -1.23 9.72 -7.57
CA SER A 135 -2.44 8.94 -7.30
C SER A 135 -2.50 7.68 -8.18
N GLN A 136 -3.01 6.57 -7.63
CA GLN A 136 -3.19 5.29 -8.34
C GLN A 136 -1.89 4.67 -8.88
N SER A 137 -0.79 4.81 -8.14
CA SER A 137 0.50 4.22 -8.47
C SER A 137 0.94 3.15 -7.46
N PRO A 138 0.21 2.02 -7.34
CA PRO A 138 0.61 0.95 -6.43
C PRO A 138 1.94 0.30 -6.83
N ASP A 139 2.24 0.27 -8.13
CA ASP A 139 3.48 -0.29 -8.68
C ASP A 139 4.75 0.48 -8.25
N LEU A 140 4.59 1.75 -7.88
CA LEU A 140 5.63 2.53 -7.25
C LEU A 140 5.82 2.20 -5.76
N ASN A 141 4.82 1.66 -5.05
CA ASN A 141 4.94 1.40 -3.61
C ASN A 141 5.57 0.02 -3.33
N PRO A 142 6.78 -0.06 -2.75
CA PRO A 142 7.46 -1.34 -2.54
C PRO A 142 6.78 -2.24 -1.50
N ILE A 143 5.90 -1.67 -0.66
CA ILE A 143 5.14 -2.44 0.32
C ILE A 143 4.18 -3.43 -0.33
N GLU A 144 3.74 -3.20 -1.56
CA GLU A 144 2.88 -4.12 -2.32
C GLU A 144 3.55 -5.48 -2.54
N ASN A 145 4.87 -5.51 -2.67
CA ASN A 145 5.62 -6.75 -2.78
C ASN A 145 5.70 -7.49 -1.43
N LEU A 146 5.77 -6.75 -0.31
CA LEU A 146 5.69 -7.34 1.03
C LEU A 146 4.28 -7.89 1.30
N TRP A 147 3.25 -7.20 0.85
CA TRP A 147 1.87 -7.67 0.89
C TRP A 147 1.64 -8.93 0.09
N ARG A 148 2.19 -9.01 -1.12
CA ARG A 148 2.14 -10.23 -1.93
C ARG A 148 2.80 -11.40 -1.20
N GLU A 149 4.00 -11.21 -0.68
CA GLU A 149 4.74 -12.25 0.05
C GLU A 149 3.97 -12.71 1.30
N LEU A 150 3.44 -11.76 2.09
CA LEU A 150 2.63 -12.07 3.26
C LEU A 150 1.39 -12.91 2.88
N LYS A 151 0.62 -12.48 1.88
CA LYS A 151 -0.58 -13.19 1.42
C LYS A 151 -0.26 -14.60 0.97
N VAL A 152 0.84 -14.82 0.26
CA VAL A 152 1.29 -16.15 -0.15
C VAL A 152 1.61 -17.04 1.07
N ARG A 153 2.34 -16.50 2.06
CA ARG A 153 2.68 -17.24 3.30
C ARG A 153 1.44 -17.58 4.13
N VAL A 154 0.54 -16.62 4.30
CA VAL A 154 -0.72 -16.80 5.05
C VAL A 154 -1.60 -17.84 4.36
N ALA A 155 -1.76 -17.77 3.03
CA ALA A 155 -2.56 -18.71 2.27
C ALA A 155 -2.07 -20.16 2.41
N ARG A 156 -0.73 -20.38 2.43
CA ARG A 156 -0.14 -21.71 2.64
C ARG A 156 -0.50 -22.33 3.98
N ARG A 157 -0.81 -21.52 5.00
CA ARG A 157 -1.19 -22.00 6.32
C ARG A 157 -2.68 -22.27 6.49
N GLN A 158 -3.48 -21.94 5.47
CA GLN A 158 -4.91 -22.26 5.40
C GLN A 158 -5.67 -21.93 6.70
N PRO A 159 -5.72 -20.66 7.12
CA PRO A 159 -6.46 -20.25 8.30
C PRO A 159 -7.94 -20.63 8.18
N GLN A 160 -8.53 -21.13 9.26
CA GLN A 160 -9.92 -21.63 9.26
C GLN A 160 -10.93 -20.64 9.85
N ASN A 161 -10.44 -19.61 10.56
CA ASN A 161 -11.26 -18.55 11.15
C ASN A 161 -10.46 -17.24 11.26
N ILE A 162 -11.15 -16.14 11.57
CA ILE A 162 -10.54 -14.80 11.63
C ILE A 162 -9.43 -14.73 12.69
N THR A 163 -9.64 -15.33 13.87
CA THR A 163 -8.63 -15.34 14.94
C THR A 163 -7.35 -16.07 14.50
N ALA A 164 -7.49 -17.20 13.82
CA ALA A 164 -6.36 -17.93 13.25
C ALA A 164 -5.68 -17.12 12.14
N LEU A 165 -6.46 -16.46 11.27
CA LEU A 165 -5.93 -15.59 10.21
C LEU A 165 -5.10 -14.45 10.80
N GLU A 166 -5.63 -13.72 11.78
CA GLU A 166 -4.94 -12.61 12.44
C GLU A 166 -3.62 -13.07 13.06
N LYS A 167 -3.65 -14.17 13.83
CA LYS A 167 -2.45 -14.77 14.42
C LYS A 167 -1.43 -15.19 13.37
N ILE A 168 -1.87 -15.85 12.29
CA ILE A 168 -1.00 -16.29 11.21
C ILE A 168 -0.39 -15.09 10.48
N CYS A 169 -1.15 -14.03 10.20
CA CYS A 169 -0.62 -12.80 9.62
C CYS A 169 0.52 -12.23 10.48
N MET A 170 0.34 -12.13 11.80
CA MET A 170 1.38 -11.63 12.71
C MET A 170 2.63 -12.55 12.72
N GLU A 171 2.44 -13.86 12.80
CA GLU A 171 3.53 -14.83 12.80
C GLU A 171 4.32 -14.84 11.48
N GLU A 172 3.64 -14.80 10.33
CA GLU A 172 4.30 -14.79 9.03
C GLU A 172 4.96 -13.45 8.73
N TRP A 173 4.36 -12.36 9.18
CA TRP A 173 4.95 -11.02 9.09
C TRP A 173 6.27 -10.94 9.87
N ALA A 174 6.30 -11.42 11.11
CA ALA A 174 7.52 -11.44 11.94
C ALA A 174 8.65 -12.30 11.34
N LYS A 175 8.32 -13.24 10.44
CA LYS A 175 9.29 -14.08 9.72
C LYS A 175 9.82 -13.44 8.44
N ILE A 176 9.29 -12.30 7.99
CA ILE A 176 9.82 -11.60 6.82
C ILE A 176 11.14 -10.95 7.24
N PRO A 177 12.29 -11.36 6.67
CA PRO A 177 13.57 -10.80 7.06
C PRO A 177 13.67 -9.33 6.65
N ALA A 178 14.32 -8.51 7.49
CA ALA A 178 14.60 -7.11 7.16
C ALA A 178 15.38 -6.94 5.85
N THR A 179 16.15 -7.96 5.43
CA THR A 179 16.86 -7.97 4.14
C THR A 179 15.92 -7.91 2.94
N VAL A 180 14.69 -8.43 3.05
CA VAL A 180 13.67 -8.30 1.98
C VAL A 180 13.31 -6.82 1.81
N CYS A 181 13.01 -6.12 2.91
CA CYS A 181 12.71 -4.69 2.89
C CYS A 181 13.90 -3.88 2.33
N ALA A 182 15.12 -4.17 2.80
CA ALA A 182 16.33 -3.50 2.33
C ALA A 182 16.53 -3.71 0.81
N ASN A 183 16.33 -4.92 0.30
CA ASN A 183 16.47 -5.20 -1.13
C ASN A 183 15.41 -4.49 -1.98
N LEU A 184 14.17 -4.36 -1.47
CA LEU A 184 13.10 -3.64 -2.17
C LEU A 184 13.40 -2.14 -2.30
N VAL A 185 14.03 -1.54 -1.28
CA VAL A 185 14.46 -0.14 -1.28
C VAL A 185 15.71 0.04 -2.16
N LYS A 186 16.70 -0.84 -2.04
CA LYS A 186 17.92 -0.83 -2.86
C LYS A 186 17.65 -0.89 -4.35
N THR A 187 16.61 -1.63 -4.75
CA THR A 187 16.24 -1.79 -6.16
C THR A 187 15.12 -0.85 -6.60
N TYR A 188 14.82 0.19 -5.80
CA TYR A 188 13.69 1.08 -6.04
C TYR A 188 13.79 1.85 -7.37
N SER A 189 14.99 2.27 -7.78
CA SER A 189 15.23 2.95 -9.06
C SER A 189 14.79 2.13 -10.29
N ASN A 190 14.73 0.80 -10.16
CA ASN A 190 14.22 -0.06 -11.23
C ASN A 190 12.71 0.13 -11.48
N ARG A 191 11.94 0.55 -10.45
CA ARG A 191 10.52 0.90 -10.59
C ARG A 191 10.39 2.18 -11.39
N LEU A 192 11.15 3.21 -11.02
CA LEU A 192 11.17 4.50 -11.72
C LEU A 192 11.53 4.31 -13.19
N THR A 193 12.58 3.53 -13.45
CA THR A 193 13.00 3.18 -14.82
C THR A 193 11.90 2.45 -15.59
N SER A 194 11.19 1.51 -14.94
CA SER A 194 10.06 0.81 -15.58
C SER A 194 8.89 1.75 -15.88
N VAL A 195 8.58 2.70 -15.00
CA VAL A 195 7.52 3.70 -15.22
C VAL A 195 7.89 4.61 -16.39
N ILE A 196 9.14 5.06 -16.47
CA ILE A 196 9.62 5.88 -17.59
C ILE A 196 9.55 5.10 -18.91
N ALA A 197 10.04 3.85 -18.92
CA ALA A 197 9.97 2.98 -20.10
C ALA A 197 8.52 2.75 -20.57
N ASN A 198 7.59 2.62 -19.61
CA ASN A 198 6.16 2.50 -19.85
C ASN A 198 5.44 3.85 -19.98
N LYS A 199 6.14 4.99 -20.08
CA LYS A 199 5.55 6.33 -20.26
C LYS A 199 4.48 6.69 -19.21
N GLY A 200 4.67 6.25 -17.97
CA GLY A 200 3.75 6.51 -16.86
C GLY A 200 2.63 5.47 -16.68
N TYR A 201 2.50 4.51 -17.59
CA TYR A 201 1.52 3.43 -17.47
C TYR A 201 1.99 2.34 -16.50
N VAL A 202 1.03 1.53 -16.05
CA VAL A 202 1.23 0.43 -15.10
C VAL A 202 2.43 -0.43 -15.48
N THR A 203 3.26 -0.73 -14.48
CA THR A 203 4.43 -1.59 -14.64
C THR A 203 4.19 -3.00 -14.08
N LYS A 204 5.20 -3.85 -14.18
CA LYS A 204 5.15 -5.24 -13.69
C LYS A 204 5.22 -5.37 -12.16
N TYR A 205 5.48 -4.27 -11.45
CA TYR A 205 5.83 -4.27 -10.03
C TYR A 205 4.62 -4.41 -9.11
#